data_AF-A0AAW8KW46-F1
#
_entry.id   AF-A0AAW8KW46-F1
#
_cell.length_a   1.000
_cell.length_b   1.000
_cell.length_c   1.000
_cell.angle_alpha   90.00
_cell.angle_beta   90.00
_cell.angle_gamma   90.00
#
_symmetry.space_group_name_H-M   'P 1'
#
loop_
_entity.id
_entity.type
_entity.pdbx_description
1 polymer ?
#
loop_
_entity_poly.entity_id
_entity_poly.type
_entity_poly.pdbx_seq_one_letter_code
_entity_poly.pdbx_strand_id
1 'polypeptide(L)'
;KTVKYINDPATHADAVKIMANRSGVDPKQYELMVSGTHLLDINANKKVFAKSQGFDSIYGSTYHVNKFNVENGIYKTEQNVDGLIYPALIEQLK
;
A
#
# COMPACT_ATOMS: atom_id res chain seq x y z
N LYS A 1 9.98 -10.15 2.70
CA LYS A 1 9.77 -11.59 2.38
C LYS A 1 8.61 -11.78 1.40
N THR A 2 7.42 -11.26 1.69
CA THR A 2 6.22 -11.38 0.84
C THR A 2 6.40 -10.86 -0.59
N VAL A 3 6.85 -9.61 -0.77
CA VAL A 3 7.08 -9.05 -2.11
C VAL A 3 8.10 -9.86 -2.92
N LYS A 4 9.16 -10.36 -2.26
CA LYS A 4 10.13 -11.24 -2.90
C LYS A 4 9.47 -12.53 -3.42
N TYR A 5 8.59 -13.14 -2.62
CA TYR A 5 7.85 -14.34 -3.01
C TYR A 5 6.87 -14.06 -4.18
N ILE A 6 6.21 -12.90 -4.18
CA ILE A 6 5.32 -12.51 -5.28
C ILE A 6 6.11 -12.28 -6.57
N ASN A 7 7.26 -11.60 -6.49
CA ASN A 7 8.02 -11.20 -7.68
C ASN A 7 9.01 -12.26 -8.19
N ASP A 8 9.26 -13.32 -7.43
CA ASP A 8 10.14 -14.41 -7.86
C ASP A 8 9.43 -15.26 -8.93
N PRO A 9 9.98 -15.39 -10.16
CA PRO A 9 9.35 -16.14 -11.24
C PRO A 9 9.01 -17.59 -10.88
N ALA A 10 9.76 -18.21 -9.97
CA ALA A 10 9.53 -19.59 -9.53
C ALA A 10 8.29 -19.74 -8.63
N THR A 11 7.92 -18.68 -7.90
CA THR A 11 6.78 -18.69 -6.96
C THR A 11 5.63 -17.78 -7.38
N HIS A 12 5.81 -16.99 -8.43
CA HIS A 12 4.85 -15.99 -8.89
C HIS A 12 3.47 -16.59 -9.19
N ALA A 13 3.40 -17.70 -9.95
CA ALA A 13 2.14 -18.35 -10.29
C ALA A 13 1.36 -18.83 -9.04
N ASP A 14 2.07 -19.29 -8.01
CA ASP A 14 1.43 -19.69 -6.75
C ASP A 14 0.96 -18.47 -5.94
N ALA A 15 1.76 -17.41 -5.89
CA ALA A 15 1.38 -16.16 -5.25
C ALA A 15 0.10 -15.57 -5.87
N VAL A 16 0.02 -15.55 -7.19
CA VAL A 16 -1.15 -15.11 -7.97
C VAL A 16 -2.37 -15.96 -7.63
N LYS A 17 -2.21 -17.29 -7.60
CA LYS A 17 -3.28 -18.21 -7.22
C LYS A 17 -3.81 -17.93 -5.80
N ILE A 18 -2.92 -17.71 -4.82
CA ILE A 18 -3.29 -17.40 -3.44
C ILE A 18 -4.09 -16.10 -3.38
N MET A 19 -3.60 -15.03 -4.03
CA MET A 19 -4.24 -13.72 -4.01
C MET A 19 -5.58 -13.71 -4.77
N ALA A 20 -5.66 -14.42 -5.89
CA ALA A 20 -6.88 -14.60 -6.67
C ALA A 20 -7.96 -15.33 -5.88
N ASN A 21 -7.59 -16.44 -5.20
CA ASN A 21 -8.50 -17.18 -4.31
C ASN A 21 -9.02 -16.29 -3.17
N ARG A 22 -8.17 -15.46 -2.56
CA ARG A 22 -8.57 -14.51 -1.50
C ARG A 22 -9.59 -13.48 -2.00
N SER A 23 -9.49 -13.12 -3.28
CA SER A 23 -10.32 -12.11 -3.95
C SER A 23 -11.56 -12.72 -4.63
N GLY A 24 -11.66 -14.05 -4.71
CA GLY A 24 -12.76 -14.74 -5.39
C GLY A 24 -12.74 -14.58 -6.92
N VAL A 25 -11.54 -14.40 -7.51
CA VAL A 25 -11.36 -14.16 -8.96
C VAL A 25 -10.56 -15.30 -9.58
N ASP A 26 -10.75 -15.57 -10.87
CA ASP A 26 -9.91 -16.50 -11.62
C ASP A 26 -8.44 -16.03 -11.62
N PRO A 27 -7.44 -16.92 -11.41
CA PRO A 27 -6.04 -16.53 -11.35
C PRO A 27 -5.52 -15.80 -12.60
N LYS A 28 -5.97 -16.16 -13.82
CA LYS A 28 -5.52 -15.46 -15.04
C LYS A 28 -6.10 -14.06 -15.11
N GLN A 29 -7.36 -13.88 -14.70
CA GLN A 29 -7.96 -12.56 -14.61
C GLN A 29 -7.30 -11.70 -13.54
N TYR A 30 -7.00 -12.29 -12.37
CA TYR A 30 -6.31 -11.59 -11.29
C TYR A 30 -4.92 -11.10 -11.73
N GLU A 31 -4.17 -11.95 -12.44
CA GLU A 31 -2.85 -11.60 -12.98
C GLU A 31 -2.89 -10.34 -13.84
N LEU A 32 -3.89 -10.22 -14.72
CA LEU A 32 -4.07 -9.03 -15.55
C LEU A 32 -4.38 -7.78 -14.73
N MET A 33 -5.13 -7.91 -13.63
CA MET A 33 -5.47 -6.79 -12.74
C MET A 33 -4.26 -6.27 -11.96
N VAL A 34 -3.37 -7.18 -11.55
CA VAL A 34 -2.18 -6.81 -10.77
C VAL A 34 -0.96 -6.52 -11.65
N SER A 35 -0.99 -6.91 -12.92
CA SER A 35 0.05 -6.61 -13.89
C SER A 35 0.33 -5.10 -13.96
N GLY A 36 1.57 -4.70 -13.69
CA GLY A 36 1.99 -3.30 -13.61
C GLY A 36 1.90 -2.68 -12.20
N THR A 37 1.36 -3.39 -11.21
CA THR A 37 1.34 -2.94 -9.82
C THR A 37 2.75 -3.05 -9.21
N HIS A 38 3.30 -1.92 -8.76
CA HIS A 38 4.56 -1.92 -8.03
C HIS A 38 4.33 -2.19 -6.54
N LEU A 39 4.66 -3.39 -6.09
CA LEU A 39 4.63 -3.75 -4.67
C LEU A 39 5.91 -3.27 -3.97
N LEU A 40 5.75 -2.46 -2.92
CA LEU A 40 6.87 -1.89 -2.17
C LEU A 40 7.52 -2.96 -1.27
N ASP A 41 8.83 -3.16 -1.42
CA ASP A 41 9.62 -3.93 -0.46
C ASP A 41 9.82 -3.18 0.87
N ILE A 42 10.52 -3.78 1.84
CA ILE A 42 10.74 -3.16 3.15
C ILE A 42 11.51 -1.85 3.04
N ASN A 43 12.49 -1.76 2.14
CA ASN A 43 13.31 -0.55 1.98
C ASN A 43 12.50 0.59 1.38
N ALA A 44 11.68 0.30 0.38
CA ALA A 44 10.77 1.28 -0.22
C ALA A 44 9.67 1.70 0.77
N ASN A 45 9.13 0.78 1.57
CA ASN A 45 8.20 1.11 2.65
C ASN A 45 8.83 2.08 3.65
N LYS A 46 10.04 1.81 4.14
CA LYS A 46 10.73 2.72 5.07
C LYS A 46 10.86 4.14 4.52
N LYS A 47 11.08 4.30 3.22
CA LYS A 47 11.16 5.61 2.57
C LYS A 47 9.82 6.34 2.59
N VAL A 48 8.73 5.69 2.16
CA VAL A 48 7.41 6.34 2.07
C VAL A 48 6.77 6.58 3.43
N PHE A 49 7.21 5.87 4.47
CA PHE A 49 6.82 6.11 5.87
C PHE A 49 7.54 7.31 6.49
N ALA A 50 8.58 7.87 5.86
CA ALA A 50 9.14 9.14 6.29
C ALA A 50 8.10 10.26 6.08
N LYS A 51 7.88 11.08 7.10
CA LYS A 51 6.86 12.12 7.08
C LYS A 51 7.25 13.24 6.10
N SER A 52 6.40 13.49 5.11
CA SER A 52 6.52 14.61 4.17
C SER A 52 5.13 15.16 3.81
N GLN A 53 5.07 16.31 3.13
CA GLN A 53 3.83 16.90 2.61
C GLN A 53 3.53 16.46 1.16
N GLY A 54 4.47 15.79 0.50
CA GLY A 54 4.37 15.36 -0.89
C GLY A 54 3.68 14.00 -1.06
N PHE A 55 3.39 13.64 -2.30
CA PHE A 55 2.82 12.33 -2.64
C PHE A 55 3.84 11.18 -2.56
N ASP A 56 5.11 11.49 -2.30
CA ASP A 56 6.17 10.52 -2.02
C ASP A 56 6.11 9.95 -0.60
N SER A 57 5.22 10.48 0.25
CA SER A 57 4.95 10.00 1.60
C SER A 57 3.50 9.55 1.77
N ILE A 58 3.29 8.52 2.59
CA ILE A 58 1.95 8.14 3.03
C ILE A 58 1.31 9.23 3.91
N TYR A 59 2.10 10.03 4.63
CA TYR A 59 1.60 11.16 5.40
C TYR A 59 1.04 12.23 4.48
N GLY A 60 1.85 12.70 3.54
CA GLY A 60 1.45 13.71 2.56
C GLY A 60 0.22 13.30 1.79
N SER A 61 0.23 12.09 1.21
CA SER A 61 -0.93 11.51 0.51
C SER A 61 -2.20 11.49 1.37
N THR A 62 -2.07 11.11 2.66
CA THR A 62 -3.22 11.08 3.58
C THR A 62 -3.71 12.48 3.92
N TYR A 63 -2.83 13.48 4.10
CA TYR A 63 -3.25 14.86 4.32
C TYR A 63 -4.08 15.40 3.16
N HIS A 64 -3.63 15.17 1.91
CA HIS A 64 -4.36 15.62 0.72
C HIS A 64 -5.73 14.97 0.59
N VAL A 65 -5.83 13.65 0.82
CA VAL A 65 -7.12 12.93 0.79
C VAL A 65 -8.04 13.35 1.93
N ASN A 66 -7.49 13.59 3.13
CA ASN A 66 -8.25 14.05 4.29
C ASN A 66 -8.90 15.42 4.02
N LYS A 67 -8.11 16.36 3.49
CA LYS A 67 -8.59 17.68 3.08
C LYS A 67 -9.63 17.59 1.97
N PHE A 68 -9.36 16.83 0.91
CA PHE A 68 -10.30 16.61 -0.19
C PHE A 68 -11.66 16.10 0.32
N ASN A 69 -11.66 15.12 1.23
CA ASN A 69 -12.90 14.56 1.77
C ASN A 69 -13.69 15.57 2.62
N VAL A 70 -13.02 16.46 3.36
CA VAL A 70 -13.69 17.52 4.13
C VAL A 70 -14.27 18.58 3.17
N GLU A 71 -13.49 19.03 2.20
CA GLU A 71 -13.92 20.04 1.21
C GLU A 71 -15.13 19.57 0.38
N ASN A 72 -15.23 18.26 0.13
CA ASN A 72 -16.36 17.65 -0.58
C ASN A 72 -17.50 17.20 0.35
N GLY A 73 -17.44 17.52 1.65
CA GLY A 73 -18.50 17.21 2.62
C GLY A 73 -18.65 15.71 2.95
N ILE A 74 -17.67 14.88 2.58
CA ILE A 74 -17.62 13.45 2.93
C ILE A 74 -17.33 13.29 4.43
N TYR A 75 -16.41 14.12 4.96
CA TYR A 75 -16.12 14.21 6.39
C TYR A 75 -16.55 15.55 6.96
N LYS A 76 -16.96 15.55 8.24
CA LYS A 76 -17.30 16.80 8.95
C LYS A 76 -16.05 17.60 9.34
N THR A 77 -14.97 16.91 9.69
CA THR A 77 -13.71 17.49 10.15
C THR A 77 -12.54 16.61 9.70
N GLU A 78 -11.36 17.21 9.59
CA GLU A 78 -10.14 16.47 9.30
C GLU A 78 -9.83 15.45 10.40
N GLN A 79 -9.35 14.28 10.00
CA GLN A 79 -8.87 13.24 10.92
C GLN A 79 -7.43 13.52 11.37
N ASN A 80 -7.07 13.06 12.58
CA ASN A 80 -5.70 13.16 13.08
C ASN A 80 -4.78 12.12 12.39
N VAL A 81 -4.31 12.45 11.20
CA VAL A 81 -3.44 11.57 10.38
C VAL A 81 -2.18 11.14 11.15
N ASP A 82 -1.57 12.04 11.91
CA ASP A 82 -0.34 11.75 12.66
C ASP A 82 -0.53 10.65 13.72
N GLY A 83 -1.73 10.60 14.31
CA GLY A 83 -2.10 9.57 15.28
C GLY A 83 -2.48 8.22 14.67
N LEU A 84 -2.62 8.13 13.34
CA LEU A 84 -3.08 6.91 12.64
C LEU A 84 -1.94 6.15 11.96
N ILE A 85 -0.77 6.77 11.81
CA ILE A 85 0.39 6.19 11.13
C ILE A 85 1.49 5.93 12.16
N TYR A 86 1.91 4.66 12.26
CA TYR A 86 2.88 4.18 13.24
C TYR A 86 4.19 3.72 12.57
N PRO A 87 5.12 4.63 12.23
CA PRO A 87 6.32 4.30 11.46
C PRO A 87 7.27 3.36 12.20
N ALA A 88 7.26 3.39 13.54
CA ALA A 88 8.06 2.52 14.39
C ALA A 88 7.88 1.02 14.06
N LEU A 89 6.68 0.60 13.62
CA LEU A 89 6.42 -0.79 13.22
C LEU A 89 7.24 -1.22 12.00
N ILE A 90 7.46 -0.31 11.04
CA ILE A 90 8.23 -0.59 9.82
C ILE A 90 9.72 -0.41 10.05
N GLU A 91 10.11 0.57 10.87
CA GLU A 91 11.51 0.83 11.22
C GLU A 91 12.18 -0.35 11.94
N GLN A 92 11.42 -1.09 12.75
CA GLN A 92 11.88 -2.29 13.46
C GLN A 92 12.14 -3.49 12.55
N LEU A 93 11.61 -3.49 11.32
CA LEU A 93 11.79 -4.61 10.38
C LEU A 93 13.18 -4.56 9.74
N LYS A 94 13.83 -5.71 9.66
CA LYS A 94 15.13 -5.87 8.98
C LYS A 94 14.94 -6.11 7.48
#